data_AF-A0A7S0PT53-F1
#
_entry.id   AF-A0A7S0PT53-F1
#
_cell.length_a   1.000
_cell.length_b   1.000
_cell.length_c   1.000
_cell.angle_alpha   90.00
_cell.angle_beta   90.00
_cell.angle_gamma   90.00
#
_symmetry.space_group_name_H-M   'P 1'
#
loop_
_entity.id
_entity.type
_entity.pdbx_description
1 polymer ?
#
loop_
_entity_poly.entity_id
_entity_poly.type
_entity_poly.pdbx_seq_one_letter_code
_entity_poly.pdbx_strand_id
1 'polypeptide(L)'
;ARRGGARRIGMSSVVGKVAVTPARARITSLGRRATTLPSPVRPRRSAFHVFSQRTARMPRRRPPGKTSRHLAAPRERGSLEVEVESSEAALPTAGADKGDGFAGISLAGVPLTPEVSAIVLVYFVQGILGLSRLAKDYFVKDELGLSPAEASIIFTISSVPWLVKPLWGFISDSVPLAGYKRKSYLAMCGFLGAGAGFSLCTVVNDVPGAVLAFTLGSLSTAFSDVVIDSIVVARARGESQALSGSLQSLCWGSVAVGGIASSYFSGSLIETYGTKYVFGVSALFPLLIACAALLVREDPFDEKKRALEAETADGEARDGETVGGQLVELGKKLWAVGKQRRIWAPTAFVFLWQATPNPGTAMFYFTTNELGFTPEFLGRVALARSVAALVGVGVYNGYLKKVPLKKMFFWSAVVGTA
;
A
#
# COMPACT_ATOMS: atom_id res chain seq x y z
N ALA A 1 -62.86 -32.27 -31.13
CA ALA A 1 -61.67 -32.88 -31.75
C ALA A 1 -60.44 -32.38 -30.99
N ARG A 2 -59.92 -33.16 -30.04
CA ARG A 2 -58.76 -34.07 -30.14
C ARG A 2 -57.39 -33.39 -29.91
N ARG A 3 -56.87 -33.66 -28.70
CA ARG A 3 -55.46 -33.92 -28.28
C ARG A 3 -54.50 -32.73 -28.34
N GLY A 4 -53.77 -32.33 -27.28
CA GLY A 4 -53.25 -33.09 -26.14
C GLY A 4 -51.79 -33.46 -26.39
N GLY A 5 -50.85 -32.75 -25.75
CA GLY A 5 -49.41 -32.98 -25.92
C GLY A 5 -48.53 -32.09 -25.06
N ALA A 6 -48.59 -32.28 -23.74
CA ALA A 6 -47.59 -31.77 -22.82
C ALA A 6 -46.25 -32.52 -23.00
N ARG A 7 -45.14 -31.78 -23.09
CA ARG A 7 -43.80 -32.32 -22.83
C ARG A 7 -43.23 -31.63 -21.59
N ARG A 8 -43.41 -32.29 -20.44
CA ARG A 8 -42.49 -32.19 -19.30
C ARG A 8 -41.20 -32.90 -19.71
N ILE A 9 -40.07 -32.20 -19.66
CA ILE A 9 -38.76 -32.84 -19.56
C ILE A 9 -38.33 -32.65 -18.11
N GLY A 10 -38.41 -33.74 -17.35
CA GLY A 10 -37.75 -33.84 -16.06
C GLY A 10 -36.27 -34.13 -16.26
N MET A 11 -35.41 -33.42 -15.56
CA MET A 11 -34.10 -33.93 -15.17
C MET A 11 -34.14 -34.13 -13.67
N SER A 12 -34.46 -35.37 -13.29
CA SER A 12 -34.26 -35.87 -11.94
C SER A 12 -32.77 -35.95 -11.66
N SER A 13 -32.40 -35.43 -10.49
CA SER A 13 -31.38 -35.95 -9.57
C SER A 13 -30.54 -37.14 -10.06
N VAL A 14 -29.23 -36.91 -10.20
CA VAL A 14 -28.25 -37.94 -9.85
C VAL A 14 -27.22 -37.29 -8.93
N VAL A 15 -27.60 -37.27 -7.65
CA VAL A 15 -26.73 -37.07 -6.50
C VAL A 15 -25.78 -38.26 -6.46
N GLY A 16 -24.51 -38.03 -6.82
CA GLY A 16 -23.42 -38.96 -6.58
C GLY A 16 -23.13 -39.02 -5.08
N LYS A 17 -23.61 -40.07 -4.43
CA LYS A 17 -23.29 -40.46 -3.05
C LYS A 17 -21.77 -40.56 -2.86
N VAL A 18 -21.18 -39.63 -2.11
CA VAL A 18 -19.92 -39.89 -1.40
C VAL A 18 -20.30 -40.41 -0.02
N ALA A 19 -20.04 -41.70 0.19
CA ALA A 19 -20.28 -42.38 1.43
C ALA A 19 -19.45 -41.76 2.56
N VAL A 20 -20.14 -41.25 3.57
CA VAL A 20 -19.56 -40.87 4.86
C VAL A 20 -19.38 -42.15 5.66
N THR A 21 -18.16 -42.65 5.77
CA THR A 21 -17.81 -43.73 6.69
C THR A 21 -17.45 -43.12 8.05
N PRO A 22 -18.13 -43.48 9.15
CA PRO A 22 -17.82 -42.96 10.47
C PRO A 22 -16.65 -43.75 11.07
N ALA A 23 -15.44 -43.19 11.06
CA ALA A 23 -14.33 -43.74 11.83
C ALA A 23 -14.47 -43.34 13.31
N ARG A 24 -15.28 -44.10 14.06
CA ARG A 24 -15.18 -44.19 15.52
C ARG A 24 -13.92 -45.02 15.85
N ALA A 25 -12.84 -44.36 16.28
CA ALA A 25 -11.70 -45.03 16.88
C ALA A 25 -11.46 -44.48 18.30
N ARG A 26 -11.75 -45.37 19.25
CA ARG A 26 -11.48 -45.38 20.70
C ARG A 26 -10.34 -44.47 21.16
N ILE A 27 -10.70 -43.56 22.07
CA ILE A 27 -9.81 -43.07 23.12
C ILE A 27 -9.41 -44.27 23.96
N THR A 28 -8.16 -44.70 23.84
CA THR A 28 -7.53 -45.65 24.76
C THR A 28 -6.70 -44.85 25.75
N SER A 29 -7.04 -45.00 27.03
CA SER A 29 -6.32 -44.45 28.17
C SER A 29 -4.92 -45.09 28.25
N LEU A 30 -3.89 -44.35 27.84
CA LEU A 30 -2.51 -44.71 28.12
C LEU A 30 -2.11 -44.13 29.48
N GLY A 31 -1.75 -45.07 30.37
CA GLY A 31 -1.61 -44.84 31.80
C GLY A 31 -0.50 -43.90 32.22
N ARG A 32 -0.65 -43.44 33.46
CA ARG A 32 0.37 -42.75 34.25
C ARG A 32 1.71 -43.48 34.14
N ARG A 33 2.70 -42.83 33.52
CA ARG A 33 4.11 -43.02 33.89
C ARG A 33 4.64 -41.69 34.40
N ALA A 34 5.02 -41.70 35.67
CA ALA A 34 5.74 -40.63 36.32
C ALA A 34 7.12 -40.48 35.65
N THR A 35 7.39 -39.30 35.10
CA THR A 35 8.75 -38.87 34.75
C THR A 35 9.11 -37.70 35.66
N THR A 36 9.95 -38.01 36.64
CA THR A 36 10.60 -37.08 37.54
C THR A 36 11.50 -36.11 36.75
N LEU A 37 11.19 -34.81 36.85
CA LEU A 37 12.05 -33.71 36.39
C LEU A 37 13.31 -33.61 37.27
N PRO A 38 14.53 -33.56 36.70
CA PRO A 38 15.71 -33.14 37.42
C PRO A 38 15.86 -31.61 37.39
N SER A 39 16.13 -31.01 38.56
CA SER A 39 16.39 -29.58 38.78
C SER A 39 17.63 -29.04 38.03
N PRO A 40 17.70 -27.73 37.76
CA PRO A 40 18.79 -27.14 36.99
C PRO A 40 20.07 -26.94 37.84
N VAL A 41 21.19 -27.46 37.33
CA VAL A 41 22.54 -27.25 37.84
C VAL A 41 23.15 -25.97 37.21
N ARG A 42 23.60 -25.04 38.05
CA ARG A 42 24.44 -23.88 37.66
C ARG A 42 25.82 -24.33 37.16
N PRO A 43 26.44 -23.53 36.28
CA PRO A 43 27.84 -23.17 36.53
C PRO A 43 28.15 -21.67 36.41
N ARG A 44 29.37 -21.37 36.86
CA ARG A 44 29.92 -20.11 37.38
C ARG A 44 30.20 -18.99 36.35
N ARG A 45 30.20 -17.79 36.94
CA ARG A 45 30.77 -16.49 36.55
C ARG A 45 32.06 -16.53 35.70
N SER A 46 32.13 -15.64 34.72
CA SER A 46 33.36 -14.93 34.33
C SER A 46 33.00 -13.46 34.02
N ALA A 47 33.86 -12.56 34.49
CA ALA A 47 33.66 -11.13 34.60
C ALA A 47 34.08 -10.40 33.31
N PHE A 48 33.39 -9.30 32.97
CA PHE A 48 34.02 -8.16 32.29
C PHE A 48 33.44 -6.85 32.82
N HIS A 49 34.35 -6.03 33.33
CA HIS A 49 34.13 -4.75 33.98
C HIS A 49 33.66 -3.67 32.99
N VAL A 50 32.66 -2.91 33.42
CA VAL A 50 32.34 -1.57 32.93
C VAL A 50 33.05 -0.58 33.86
N PHE A 51 33.85 0.34 33.32
CA PHE A 51 34.28 1.53 34.06
C PHE A 51 33.98 2.78 33.26
N SER A 52 33.04 3.55 33.81
CA SER A 52 32.77 4.95 33.54
C SER A 52 33.78 5.79 34.31
N GLN A 53 34.35 6.85 33.73
CA GLN A 53 34.70 8.04 34.49
C GLN A 53 34.51 9.34 33.70
N ARG A 54 33.91 10.30 34.39
CA ARG A 54 33.70 11.71 34.05
C ARG A 54 34.92 12.54 34.48
N THR A 55 35.23 13.56 33.67
CA THR A 55 35.67 14.94 33.99
C THR A 55 36.71 15.23 35.08
N ALA A 56 37.78 15.95 34.72
CA ALA A 56 38.32 17.10 35.47
C ALA A 56 39.13 18.04 34.55
N ARG A 57 39.04 19.36 34.81
CA ARG A 57 39.63 20.49 34.06
C ARG A 57 40.95 20.99 34.69
N MET A 58 41.84 21.52 33.81
CA MET A 58 42.80 22.65 33.97
C MET A 58 44.03 22.51 34.91
N PRO A 59 45.11 23.35 34.79
CA PRO A 59 45.40 24.43 33.83
C PRO A 59 46.82 24.43 33.18
N ARG A 60 46.98 25.37 32.23
CA ARG A 60 48.16 25.80 31.42
C ARG A 60 49.50 25.99 32.17
N ARG A 61 50.61 25.77 31.43
CA ARG A 61 51.83 26.63 31.41
C ARG A 61 52.58 26.50 30.05
N ARG A 62 53.03 27.64 29.51
CA ARG A 62 54.01 27.90 28.41
C ARG A 62 55.12 28.78 29.04
N PRO A 63 56.24 29.17 28.39
CA PRO A 63 57.03 28.71 27.20
C PRO A 63 58.53 28.57 27.65
N PRO A 64 59.65 28.89 26.91
CA PRO A 64 59.95 29.21 25.49
C PRO A 64 61.01 28.27 24.86
N GLY A 65 61.07 28.07 23.54
CA GLY A 65 61.54 29.00 22.51
C GLY A 65 63.00 28.72 22.17
N LYS A 66 63.28 28.22 20.94
CA LYS A 66 64.55 28.40 20.21
C LYS A 66 64.40 28.01 18.74
N THR A 67 65.10 28.79 17.94
CA THR A 67 65.01 29.08 16.50
C THR A 67 65.92 28.21 15.63
N SER A 68 65.58 28.16 14.32
CA SER A 68 66.42 27.81 13.15
C SER A 68 66.74 26.31 12.94
N ARG A 69 66.84 25.76 11.72
CA ARG A 69 67.06 26.32 10.38
C ARG A 69 66.64 25.30 9.31
N HIS A 70 66.40 25.82 8.11
CA HIS A 70 66.05 25.15 6.85
C HIS A 70 66.81 23.85 6.51
N LEU A 71 66.08 22.86 5.95
CA LEU A 71 66.59 21.95 4.92
C LEU A 71 65.51 21.77 3.83
N ALA A 72 65.94 21.83 2.56
CA ALA A 72 65.09 21.78 1.37
C ALA A 72 64.59 20.36 1.03
N ALA A 73 63.52 20.31 0.24
CA ALA A 73 62.69 19.16 -0.14
C ALA A 73 63.42 18.01 -0.87
N PRO A 74 62.74 16.85 -1.02
CA PRO A 74 62.12 16.58 -2.32
C PRO A 74 60.64 16.18 -2.26
N ARG A 75 59.99 16.44 -3.41
CA ARG A 75 58.58 16.21 -3.77
C ARG A 75 58.16 14.74 -3.65
N GLU A 76 56.93 14.47 -3.19
CA GLU A 76 55.99 13.59 -3.91
C GLU A 76 54.53 13.67 -3.38
N ARG A 77 53.60 13.70 -4.36
CA ARG A 77 52.15 13.40 -4.35
C ARG A 77 51.22 14.20 -3.44
N GLY A 78 50.58 15.20 -4.06
CA GLY A 78 49.39 15.87 -3.54
C GLY A 78 48.18 14.92 -3.53
N SER A 79 47.60 14.76 -2.34
CA SER A 79 46.20 14.38 -2.16
C SER A 79 45.36 15.66 -2.20
N LEU A 80 44.52 15.78 -3.22
CA LEU A 80 43.46 16.78 -3.29
C LEU A 80 42.45 16.51 -2.15
N GLU A 81 42.49 17.33 -1.10
CA GLU A 81 41.34 17.54 -0.23
C GLU A 81 40.39 18.48 -0.98
N VAL A 82 39.25 17.96 -1.41
CA VAL A 82 38.15 18.76 -1.95
C VAL A 82 37.37 19.28 -0.73
N GLU A 83 37.69 20.50 -0.32
CA GLU A 83 36.78 21.32 0.50
C GLU A 83 35.50 21.56 -0.30
N VAL A 84 34.38 21.02 0.17
CA VAL A 84 33.05 21.37 -0.33
C VAL A 84 32.67 22.69 0.34
N GLU A 85 33.10 23.78 -0.29
CA GLU A 85 32.62 25.13 0.03
C GLU A 85 31.16 25.24 -0.45
N SER A 86 30.22 25.28 0.50
CA SER A 86 28.81 25.54 0.25
C SER A 86 28.63 27.01 -0.13
N SER A 87 28.81 27.31 -1.41
CA SER A 87 28.46 28.62 -1.97
C SER A 87 26.95 28.67 -2.26
N GLU A 88 26.21 29.39 -1.42
CA GLU A 88 24.84 29.85 -1.69
C GLU A 88 24.86 30.81 -2.89
N ALA A 89 24.76 30.25 -4.09
CA ALA A 89 24.42 31.01 -5.28
C ALA A 89 22.90 30.90 -5.52
N ALA A 90 22.16 31.88 -5.01
CA ALA A 90 20.76 32.10 -5.32
C ALA A 90 20.60 32.31 -6.84
N LEU A 91 19.89 31.38 -7.50
CA LEU A 91 19.44 31.55 -8.87
C LEU A 91 18.16 32.42 -8.89
N PRO A 92 18.03 33.34 -9.86
CA PRO A 92 16.98 34.33 -9.86
C PRO A 92 15.62 33.70 -10.17
N THR A 93 14.67 33.87 -9.25
CA THR A 93 13.25 33.60 -9.45
C THR A 93 12.69 34.60 -10.46
N ALA A 94 12.44 34.16 -11.68
CA ALA A 94 11.71 34.94 -12.68
C ALA A 94 10.62 34.06 -13.32
N GLY A 95 9.36 34.38 -13.01
CA GLY A 95 8.24 34.12 -13.90
C GLY A 95 7.08 33.30 -13.32
N ALA A 96 6.00 34.02 -12.98
CA ALA A 96 4.60 33.59 -12.88
C ALA A 96 4.06 33.19 -11.50
N ASP A 97 4.01 34.18 -10.61
CA ASP A 97 2.94 34.28 -9.63
C ASP A 97 1.61 34.50 -10.35
N LYS A 98 0.80 33.45 -10.44
CA LYS A 98 -0.64 33.55 -10.73
C LYS A 98 -1.39 32.75 -9.68
N GLY A 99 -1.63 33.38 -8.54
CA GLY A 99 -2.81 33.16 -7.71
C GLY A 99 -2.92 31.79 -7.08
N ASP A 100 -1.94 31.40 -6.26
CA ASP A 100 -2.06 30.22 -5.42
C ASP A 100 -2.88 30.57 -4.17
N GLY A 101 -4.19 30.32 -4.21
CA GLY A 101 -5.12 30.45 -3.07
C GLY A 101 -4.83 29.56 -1.86
N PHE A 102 -3.68 28.86 -1.85
CA PHE A 102 -3.19 27.99 -0.78
C PHE A 102 -1.91 28.52 -0.09
N ALA A 103 -1.47 29.76 -0.42
CA ALA A 103 -0.27 30.34 0.15
C ALA A 103 -0.35 30.41 1.70
N GLY A 104 0.44 29.57 2.38
CA GLY A 104 0.68 29.63 3.83
C GLY A 104 0.14 28.47 4.68
N ILE A 105 -0.64 27.53 4.14
CA ILE A 105 -1.17 26.41 4.93
C ILE A 105 -0.24 25.20 4.82
N SER A 106 0.37 24.79 5.94
CA SER A 106 1.15 23.55 6.03
C SER A 106 0.37 22.46 6.76
N LEU A 107 0.32 21.26 6.19
CA LEU A 107 -0.30 20.09 6.82
C LEU A 107 0.80 19.07 7.15
N ALA A 108 0.90 18.69 8.43
CA ALA A 108 1.96 17.79 8.92
C ALA A 108 3.40 18.25 8.56
N GLY A 109 3.62 19.57 8.47
CA GLY A 109 4.92 20.15 8.10
C GLY A 109 5.22 20.13 6.59
N VAL A 110 4.25 19.76 5.76
CA VAL A 110 4.34 19.82 4.28
C VAL A 110 3.49 20.99 3.77
N PRO A 111 4.01 21.90 2.93
CA PRO A 111 3.20 22.97 2.36
C PRO A 111 2.11 22.40 1.45
N LEU A 112 0.87 22.87 1.59
CA LEU A 112 -0.25 22.46 0.74
C LEU A 112 -0.15 23.10 -0.64
N THR A 113 0.59 22.47 -1.54
CA THR A 113 0.53 22.78 -2.97
C THR A 113 -0.69 22.07 -3.61
N PRO A 114 -1.11 22.47 -4.82
CA PRO A 114 -2.15 21.75 -5.56
C PRO A 114 -1.84 20.25 -5.72
N GLU A 115 -0.58 19.91 -5.95
CA GLU A 115 -0.12 18.51 -6.05
C GLU A 115 -0.23 17.75 -4.73
N VAL A 116 0.18 18.36 -3.60
CA VAL A 116 0.05 17.74 -2.27
C VAL A 116 -1.43 17.57 -1.91
N SER A 117 -2.28 18.52 -2.32
CA SER A 117 -3.73 18.42 -2.16
C SER A 117 -4.31 17.27 -2.99
N ALA A 118 -3.82 17.05 -4.21
CA ALA A 118 -4.18 15.89 -5.04
C ALA A 118 -3.77 14.57 -4.36
N ILE A 119 -2.55 14.50 -3.83
CA ILE A 119 -2.05 13.35 -3.05
C ILE A 119 -2.98 13.06 -1.88
N VAL A 120 -3.22 14.04 -1.00
CA VAL A 120 -4.08 13.89 0.17
C VAL A 120 -5.48 13.42 -0.24
N LEU A 121 -6.06 14.00 -1.28
CA LEU A 121 -7.40 13.65 -1.76
C LEU A 121 -7.47 12.20 -2.25
N VAL A 122 -6.51 11.74 -3.06
CA VAL A 122 -6.51 10.36 -3.58
C VAL A 122 -6.30 9.35 -2.43
N TYR A 123 -5.37 9.59 -1.51
CA TYR A 123 -5.19 8.70 -0.35
C TYR A 123 -6.39 8.72 0.60
N PHE A 124 -7.06 9.86 0.78
CA PHE A 124 -8.33 9.92 1.50
C PHE A 124 -9.40 9.04 0.82
N VAL A 125 -9.51 9.10 -0.51
CA VAL A 125 -10.42 8.23 -1.28
C VAL A 125 -10.08 6.75 -1.05
N GLN A 126 -8.81 6.37 -1.04
CA GLN A 126 -8.41 4.99 -0.73
C GLN A 126 -8.89 4.54 0.65
N GLY A 127 -8.84 5.42 1.65
CA GLY A 127 -9.38 5.15 2.98
C GLY A 127 -10.90 4.99 2.99
N ILE A 128 -11.62 5.95 2.40
CA ILE A 128 -13.10 5.98 2.46
C ILE A 128 -13.76 4.88 1.61
N LEU A 129 -13.05 4.33 0.62
CA LEU A 129 -13.50 3.15 -0.15
C LEU A 129 -13.62 1.88 0.71
N GLY A 130 -13.16 1.90 1.97
CA GLY A 130 -13.52 0.87 2.96
C GLY A 130 -15.03 0.72 3.15
N LEU A 131 -15.82 1.78 2.87
CA LEU A 131 -17.28 1.78 2.97
C LEU A 131 -17.87 0.74 2.02
N SER A 132 -17.37 0.72 0.78
CA SER A 132 -17.75 -0.28 -0.21
C SER A 132 -17.29 -1.68 0.13
N ARG A 133 -16.19 -1.85 0.87
CA ARG A 133 -15.66 -3.20 1.15
C ARG A 133 -16.67 -4.03 1.93
N LEU A 134 -17.22 -3.49 3.02
CA LEU A 134 -18.24 -4.17 3.80
C LEU A 134 -19.51 -4.41 2.97
N ALA A 135 -19.89 -3.45 2.12
CA ALA A 135 -21.04 -3.61 1.22
C ALA A 135 -20.82 -4.73 0.19
N LYS A 136 -19.61 -4.93 -0.33
CA LYS A 136 -19.29 -6.06 -1.22
C LYS A 136 -19.42 -7.40 -0.52
N ASP A 137 -18.97 -7.50 0.74
CA ASP A 137 -19.09 -8.73 1.53
C ASP A 137 -20.56 -9.11 1.73
N TYR A 138 -21.41 -8.15 2.10
CA TYR A 138 -22.85 -8.36 2.23
C TYR A 138 -23.56 -8.57 0.88
N PHE A 139 -23.13 -7.92 -0.20
CA PHE A 139 -23.73 -8.10 -1.53
C PHE A 139 -23.52 -9.53 -2.03
N VAL A 140 -22.30 -10.05 -1.94
CA VAL A 140 -21.99 -11.41 -2.39
C VAL A 140 -22.68 -12.47 -1.53
N LYS A 141 -22.81 -12.20 -0.23
CA LYS A 141 -23.43 -13.11 0.72
C LYS A 141 -24.95 -13.10 0.66
N ASP A 142 -25.58 -11.93 0.82
CA ASP A 142 -27.01 -11.79 1.06
C ASP A 142 -27.80 -11.55 -0.23
N GLU A 143 -27.26 -10.82 -1.21
CA GLU A 143 -27.95 -10.59 -2.49
C GLU A 143 -27.68 -11.70 -3.51
N LEU A 144 -26.42 -12.11 -3.68
CA LEU A 144 -26.07 -13.19 -4.61
C LEU A 144 -26.19 -14.58 -3.99
N GLY A 145 -26.32 -14.69 -2.66
CA GLY A 145 -26.53 -15.97 -1.97
C GLY A 145 -25.35 -16.94 -2.04
N LEU A 146 -24.12 -16.44 -2.25
CA LEU A 146 -22.97 -17.30 -2.51
C LEU A 146 -22.43 -17.95 -1.23
N SER A 147 -21.84 -19.13 -1.38
CA SER A 147 -21.07 -19.77 -0.31
C SER A 147 -19.75 -19.02 -0.03
N PRO A 148 -19.12 -19.21 1.15
CA PRO A 148 -17.84 -18.58 1.47
C PRO A 148 -16.73 -18.90 0.45
N ALA A 149 -16.76 -20.11 -0.13
CA ALA A 149 -15.78 -20.55 -1.12
C ALA A 149 -15.96 -19.80 -2.46
N GLU A 150 -17.20 -19.71 -2.94
CA GLU A 150 -17.53 -18.97 -4.17
C GLU A 150 -17.22 -17.47 -4.04
N ALA A 151 -17.61 -16.87 -2.91
CA ALA A 151 -17.29 -15.49 -2.61
C ALA A 151 -15.77 -15.23 -2.62
N SER A 152 -14.98 -16.14 -2.04
CA SER A 152 -13.52 -16.04 -2.03
C SER A 152 -12.92 -16.10 -3.43
N ILE A 153 -13.47 -16.93 -4.33
CA ILE A 153 -13.03 -17.00 -5.73
C ILE A 153 -13.28 -15.66 -6.43
N ILE A 154 -14.47 -15.07 -6.26
CA ILE A 154 -14.81 -13.76 -6.84
C ILE A 154 -13.85 -12.69 -6.36
N PHE A 155 -13.64 -12.57 -5.04
CA PHE A 155 -12.71 -11.58 -4.50
C PHE A 155 -11.27 -11.79 -4.97
N THR A 156 -10.85 -13.05 -5.13
CA THR A 156 -9.51 -13.38 -5.65
C THR A 156 -9.36 -12.94 -7.09
N ILE A 157 -10.31 -13.28 -7.97
CA ILE A 157 -10.30 -12.87 -9.39
C ILE A 157 -10.30 -11.34 -9.48
N SER A 158 -11.17 -10.68 -8.71
CA SER A 158 -11.25 -9.22 -8.70
C SER A 158 -10.02 -8.54 -8.11
N SER A 159 -9.16 -9.25 -7.37
CA SER A 159 -7.91 -8.70 -6.85
C SER A 159 -6.76 -8.69 -7.86
N VAL A 160 -6.88 -9.38 -9.01
CA VAL A 160 -5.83 -9.52 -10.03
C VAL A 160 -5.13 -8.19 -10.41
N PRO A 161 -5.83 -7.06 -10.59
CA PRO A 161 -5.17 -5.79 -10.90
C PRO A 161 -4.13 -5.35 -9.87
N TRP A 162 -4.26 -5.74 -8.60
CA TRP A 162 -3.29 -5.43 -7.55
C TRP A 162 -2.01 -6.27 -7.65
N LEU A 163 -2.07 -7.46 -8.25
CA LEU A 163 -0.89 -8.33 -8.43
C LEU A 163 0.05 -7.81 -9.52
N VAL A 164 -0.50 -7.14 -10.53
CA VAL A 164 0.25 -6.65 -11.70
C VAL A 164 0.53 -5.15 -11.65
N LYS A 165 0.61 -4.55 -10.45
CA LYS A 165 0.94 -3.12 -10.28
C LYS A 165 2.15 -2.62 -11.10
N PRO A 166 3.28 -3.35 -11.20
CA PRO A 166 4.39 -2.91 -12.04
C PRO A 166 4.01 -2.63 -13.50
N LEU A 167 3.03 -3.38 -14.03
CA LEU A 167 2.51 -3.17 -15.38
C LEU A 167 1.81 -1.81 -15.50
N TRP A 168 0.98 -1.44 -14.52
CA TRP A 168 0.30 -0.13 -14.50
C TRP A 168 1.29 1.02 -14.42
N GLY A 169 2.35 0.85 -13.60
CA GLY A 169 3.43 1.84 -13.49
C GLY A 169 4.10 2.05 -14.84
N PHE A 170 4.51 0.96 -15.49
CA PHE A 170 5.10 1.01 -16.82
C PHE A 170 4.16 1.66 -17.85
N ILE A 171 2.88 1.29 -17.89
CA ILE A 171 1.92 1.87 -18.84
C ILE A 171 1.82 3.39 -18.65
N SER A 172 1.68 3.86 -17.40
CA SER A 172 1.60 5.31 -17.14
C SER A 172 2.91 6.06 -17.38
N ASP A 173 4.05 5.39 -17.30
CA ASP A 173 5.37 6.01 -17.55
C ASP A 173 5.65 6.12 -19.06
N SER A 174 5.23 5.10 -19.82
CA SER A 174 5.60 4.91 -21.22
C SER A 174 4.62 5.54 -22.20
N VAL A 175 3.31 5.54 -21.89
CA VAL A 175 2.27 6.00 -22.83
C VAL A 175 1.64 7.29 -22.29
N PRO A 176 1.89 8.46 -22.88
CA PRO A 176 1.10 9.64 -22.57
C PRO A 176 -0.33 9.48 -23.12
N LEU A 177 -1.34 9.81 -22.31
CA LEU A 177 -2.75 9.84 -22.74
C LEU A 177 -3.22 11.29 -22.81
N ALA A 178 -3.83 11.68 -23.92
CA ALA A 178 -4.31 13.06 -24.14
C ALA A 178 -3.24 14.14 -23.83
N GLY A 179 -1.96 13.83 -24.11
CA GLY A 179 -0.83 14.73 -23.86
C GLY A 179 -0.30 14.77 -22.42
N TYR A 180 -0.78 13.90 -21.51
CA TYR A 180 -0.32 13.86 -20.11
C TYR A 180 -0.04 12.42 -19.65
N LYS A 181 0.93 12.20 -18.75
CA LYS A 181 1.30 10.86 -18.25
C LYS A 181 0.67 10.49 -16.93
N ARG A 182 0.32 11.46 -16.08
CA ARG A 182 -0.28 11.20 -14.76
C ARG A 182 -1.71 11.68 -14.68
N LYS A 183 -1.96 12.91 -15.14
CA LYS A 183 -3.27 13.56 -15.08
C LYS A 183 -4.38 12.76 -15.76
N SER A 184 -4.16 12.37 -17.02
CA SER A 184 -5.18 11.64 -17.81
C SER A 184 -5.50 10.27 -17.23
N TYR A 185 -4.51 9.57 -16.67
CA TYR A 185 -4.72 8.28 -16.02
C TYR A 185 -5.52 8.40 -14.72
N LEU A 186 -5.25 9.40 -13.88
CA LEU A 186 -6.05 9.65 -12.68
C LEU A 186 -7.51 9.95 -13.02
N ALA A 187 -7.76 10.81 -14.02
CA ALA A 187 -9.10 11.12 -14.49
C ALA A 187 -9.83 9.86 -14.99
N MET A 188 -9.20 9.10 -15.88
CA MET A 188 -9.74 7.85 -16.41
C MET A 188 -10.06 6.84 -15.29
N CYS A 189 -9.14 6.65 -14.33
CA CYS A 189 -9.36 5.77 -13.20
C CYS A 189 -10.55 6.23 -12.35
N GLY A 190 -10.68 7.54 -12.10
CA GLY A 190 -11.80 8.09 -11.35
C GLY A 190 -13.15 7.79 -12.00
N PHE A 191 -13.29 8.05 -13.31
CA PHE A 191 -14.52 7.74 -14.05
C PHE A 191 -14.79 6.23 -14.14
N LEU A 192 -13.76 5.42 -14.35
CA LEU A 192 -13.89 3.96 -14.38
C LEU A 192 -14.39 3.39 -13.04
N GLY A 193 -13.80 3.87 -11.94
CA GLY A 193 -14.18 3.46 -10.59
C GLY A 193 -15.60 3.90 -10.24
N ALA A 194 -15.97 5.12 -10.62
CA ALA A 194 -17.32 5.65 -10.43
C ALA A 194 -18.35 4.84 -11.24
N GLY A 195 -18.05 4.55 -12.51
CA GLY A 195 -18.90 3.71 -13.36
C GLY A 195 -19.07 2.29 -12.80
N ALA A 196 -17.98 1.69 -12.30
CA ALA A 196 -18.04 0.37 -11.66
C ALA A 196 -18.85 0.37 -10.35
N GLY A 197 -18.73 1.41 -9.52
CA GLY A 197 -19.56 1.57 -8.33
C GLY A 197 -21.02 1.82 -8.66
N PHE A 198 -21.28 2.63 -9.68
CA PHE A 198 -22.63 2.96 -10.12
C PHE A 198 -23.35 1.75 -10.76
N SER A 199 -22.62 0.91 -11.49
CA SER A 199 -23.19 -0.33 -12.05
C SER A 199 -23.61 -1.31 -10.95
N LEU A 200 -22.86 -1.40 -9.86
CA LEU A 200 -23.22 -2.20 -8.66
C LEU A 200 -24.51 -1.70 -7.98
N CYS A 201 -24.77 -0.40 -8.03
CA CYS A 201 -26.00 0.17 -7.48
C CYS A 201 -27.24 -0.10 -8.34
N THR A 202 -27.08 -0.28 -9.66
CA THR A 202 -28.19 -0.17 -10.63
C THR A 202 -28.47 -1.48 -11.37
N VAL A 203 -27.48 -2.00 -12.10
CA VAL A 203 -27.70 -3.05 -13.12
C VAL A 203 -27.14 -4.40 -12.71
N VAL A 204 -26.13 -4.44 -11.84
CA VAL A 204 -25.49 -5.70 -11.42
C VAL A 204 -26.35 -6.40 -10.39
N ASN A 205 -26.85 -7.58 -10.75
CA ASN A 205 -27.66 -8.44 -9.88
C ASN A 205 -27.25 -9.91 -9.97
N ASP A 206 -26.16 -10.21 -10.69
CA ASP A 206 -25.69 -11.55 -11.01
C ASP A 206 -24.18 -11.69 -10.77
N VAL A 207 -23.72 -12.93 -10.71
CA VAL A 207 -22.32 -13.26 -10.41
C VAL A 207 -21.35 -12.71 -11.47
N PRO A 208 -21.57 -12.90 -12.80
CA PRO A 208 -20.67 -12.34 -13.80
C PRO A 208 -20.59 -10.82 -13.76
N GLY A 209 -21.72 -10.12 -13.58
CA GLY A 209 -21.75 -8.68 -13.42
C GLY A 209 -20.97 -8.22 -12.20
N ALA A 210 -21.09 -8.93 -11.08
CA ALA A 210 -20.35 -8.64 -9.85
C ALA A 210 -18.84 -8.80 -10.03
N VAL A 211 -18.40 -9.91 -10.65
CA VAL A 211 -16.99 -10.14 -10.97
C VAL A 211 -16.44 -9.02 -11.84
N LEU A 212 -17.16 -8.65 -12.90
CA LEU A 212 -16.74 -7.59 -13.82
C LEU A 212 -16.64 -6.24 -13.08
N ALA A 213 -17.69 -5.83 -12.37
CA ALA A 213 -17.72 -4.55 -11.68
C ALA A 213 -16.68 -4.47 -10.55
N PHE A 214 -16.49 -5.55 -9.78
CA PHE A 214 -15.45 -5.60 -8.75
C PHE A 214 -14.05 -5.52 -9.35
N THR A 215 -13.83 -6.19 -10.48
CA THR A 215 -12.53 -6.17 -11.18
C THR A 215 -12.25 -4.79 -11.78
N LEU A 216 -13.24 -4.13 -12.39
CA LEU A 216 -13.10 -2.76 -12.91
C LEU A 216 -12.86 -1.74 -11.80
N GLY A 217 -13.59 -1.84 -10.69
CA GLY A 217 -13.36 -1.01 -9.52
C GLY A 217 -11.97 -1.24 -8.91
N SER A 218 -11.55 -2.50 -8.83
CA SER A 218 -10.22 -2.90 -8.38
C SER A 218 -9.11 -2.35 -9.30
N LEU A 219 -9.29 -2.45 -10.62
CA LEU A 219 -8.38 -1.90 -11.63
C LEU A 219 -8.26 -0.38 -11.49
N SER A 220 -9.38 0.33 -11.39
CA SER A 220 -9.40 1.78 -11.14
C SER A 220 -8.59 2.14 -9.88
N THR A 221 -8.82 1.45 -8.77
CA THR A 221 -8.11 1.72 -7.51
C THR A 221 -6.62 1.36 -7.57
N ALA A 222 -6.26 0.20 -8.15
CA ALA A 222 -4.88 -0.24 -8.24
C ALA A 222 -4.06 0.65 -9.18
N PHE A 223 -4.66 1.10 -10.28
CA PHE A 223 -3.97 1.96 -11.24
C PHE A 223 -3.82 3.38 -10.68
N SER A 224 -4.89 3.98 -10.13
CA SER A 224 -4.79 5.30 -9.49
C SER A 224 -3.79 5.33 -8.32
N ASP A 225 -3.69 4.25 -7.56
CA ASP A 225 -2.68 4.06 -6.50
C ASP A 225 -1.25 4.11 -7.05
N VAL A 226 -0.95 3.37 -8.12
CA VAL A 226 0.37 3.39 -8.75
C VAL A 226 0.71 4.77 -9.31
N VAL A 227 -0.27 5.45 -9.91
CA VAL A 227 -0.06 6.79 -10.47
C VAL A 227 0.20 7.80 -9.35
N ILE A 228 -0.56 7.79 -8.25
CA ILE A 228 -0.33 8.74 -7.15
C ILE A 228 0.97 8.45 -6.39
N ASP A 229 1.33 7.17 -6.19
CA ASP A 229 2.61 6.77 -5.59
C ASP A 229 3.78 7.33 -6.40
N SER A 230 3.68 7.30 -7.73
CA SER A 230 4.73 7.85 -8.61
C SER A 230 4.89 9.37 -8.44
N ILE A 231 3.79 10.10 -8.20
CA ILE A 231 3.82 11.54 -7.94
C ILE A 231 4.45 11.81 -6.57
N VAL A 232 4.11 11.02 -5.54
CA VAL A 232 4.73 11.11 -4.21
C VAL A 232 6.23 10.89 -4.29
N VAL A 233 6.67 9.88 -5.05
CA VAL A 233 8.10 9.59 -5.26
C VAL A 233 8.78 10.73 -6.03
N ALA A 234 8.17 11.25 -7.09
CA ALA A 234 8.71 12.38 -7.83
C ALA A 234 8.89 13.61 -6.95
N ARG A 235 7.91 13.91 -6.08
CA ARG A 235 7.96 15.03 -5.14
C ARG A 235 8.99 14.84 -4.03
N ALA A 236 9.19 13.60 -3.59
CA ALA A 236 10.17 13.26 -2.55
C ALA A 236 11.61 13.24 -3.07
N ARG A 237 11.84 13.15 -4.39
CA ARG A 237 13.19 13.21 -4.98
C ARG A 237 13.76 14.61 -4.86
N GLY A 238 15.00 14.71 -4.39
CA GLY A 238 15.71 15.99 -4.20
C GLY A 238 15.37 16.71 -2.90
N GLU A 239 14.37 16.23 -2.15
CA GLU A 239 13.97 16.80 -0.86
C GLU A 239 14.73 16.16 0.31
N SER A 240 14.72 16.85 1.46
CA SER A 240 15.30 16.30 2.70
C SER A 240 14.59 15.02 3.14
N GLN A 241 15.33 14.08 3.74
CA GLN A 241 14.76 12.83 4.29
C GLN A 241 13.64 13.08 5.30
N ALA A 242 13.72 14.18 6.05
CA ALA A 242 12.66 14.58 6.98
C ALA A 242 11.36 14.93 6.25
N LEU A 243 11.44 15.71 5.16
CA LEU A 243 10.27 16.08 4.37
C LEU A 243 9.67 14.88 3.64
N SER A 244 10.49 14.00 3.06
CA SER A 244 10.00 12.75 2.45
C SER A 244 9.26 11.88 3.47
N GLY A 245 9.75 11.80 4.71
CA GLY A 245 9.08 11.10 5.80
C GLY A 245 7.77 11.74 6.23
N SER A 246 7.70 13.07 6.29
CA SER A 246 6.47 13.81 6.56
C SER A 246 5.42 13.63 5.46
N LEU A 247 5.84 13.65 4.18
CA LEU A 247 4.96 13.40 3.04
C LEU A 247 4.35 11.99 3.09
N GLN A 248 5.16 10.97 3.39
CA GLN A 248 4.66 9.60 3.59
C GLN A 248 3.68 9.52 4.78
N SER A 249 4.01 10.17 5.89
CA SER A 249 3.11 10.21 7.07
C SER A 249 1.78 10.89 6.73
N LEU A 250 1.81 11.92 5.90
CA LEU A 250 0.61 12.61 5.42
C LEU A 250 -0.26 11.71 4.53
N CYS A 251 0.35 10.91 3.65
CA CYS A 251 -0.37 9.94 2.82
C CYS A 251 -1.13 8.94 3.69
N TRP A 252 -0.42 8.26 4.62
CA TRP A 252 -1.04 7.29 5.53
C TRP A 252 -2.04 7.92 6.50
N GLY A 253 -1.79 9.16 6.94
CA GLY A 253 -2.73 9.94 7.73
C GLY A 253 -4.05 10.19 6.98
N SER A 254 -3.96 10.53 5.68
CA SER A 254 -5.12 10.75 4.82
C SER A 254 -5.95 9.47 4.64
N VAL A 255 -5.28 8.33 4.42
CA VAL A 255 -5.94 7.00 4.41
C VAL A 255 -6.64 6.72 5.73
N ALA A 256 -5.99 7.00 6.86
CA ALA A 256 -6.56 6.74 8.18
C ALA A 256 -7.83 7.56 8.44
N VAL A 257 -7.85 8.84 8.04
CA VAL A 257 -9.05 9.70 8.15
C VAL A 257 -10.20 9.13 7.32
N GLY A 258 -9.95 8.77 6.06
CA GLY A 258 -10.95 8.12 5.21
C GLY A 258 -11.43 6.78 5.78
N GLY A 259 -10.51 5.98 6.32
CA GLY A 259 -10.79 4.67 6.91
C GLY A 259 -11.63 4.74 8.18
N ILE A 260 -11.42 5.75 9.03
CA ILE A 260 -12.24 6.03 10.21
C ILE A 260 -13.65 6.42 9.79
N ALA A 261 -13.79 7.36 8.85
CA ALA A 261 -15.08 7.78 8.32
C ALA A 261 -15.84 6.59 7.72
N SER A 262 -15.18 5.82 6.86
CA SER A 262 -15.70 4.57 6.30
C SER A 262 -16.16 3.60 7.37
N SER A 263 -15.33 3.33 8.38
CA SER A 263 -15.65 2.33 9.41
C SER A 263 -16.82 2.76 10.29
N TYR A 264 -16.94 4.07 10.56
CA TYR A 264 -18.07 4.62 11.32
C TYR A 264 -19.39 4.47 10.55
N PHE A 265 -19.40 4.81 9.26
CA PHE A 265 -20.63 4.86 8.46
C PHE A 265 -21.00 3.53 7.78
N SER A 266 -20.04 2.64 7.51
CA SER A 266 -20.26 1.44 6.69
C SER A 266 -21.37 0.54 7.20
N GLY A 267 -21.37 0.21 8.49
CA GLY A 267 -22.37 -0.67 9.08
C GLY A 267 -23.76 -0.04 9.10
N SER A 268 -23.86 1.20 9.62
CA SER A 268 -25.14 1.91 9.77
C SER A 268 -25.84 2.17 8.43
N LEU A 269 -25.09 2.55 7.39
CA LEU A 269 -25.67 2.79 6.07
C LEU A 269 -26.17 1.50 5.42
N ILE A 270 -25.44 0.38 5.55
CA ILE A 270 -25.88 -0.92 5.03
C ILE A 270 -27.16 -1.37 5.75
N GLU A 271 -27.22 -1.23 7.07
CA GLU A 271 -28.37 -1.66 7.86
C GLU A 271 -29.64 -0.83 7.58
N THR A 272 -29.49 0.48 7.35
CA THR A 272 -30.62 1.39 7.13
C THR A 272 -31.09 1.45 5.67
N TYR A 273 -30.15 1.48 4.72
CA TYR A 273 -30.44 1.77 3.30
C TYR A 273 -30.03 0.64 2.36
N GLY A 274 -29.35 -0.39 2.85
CA GLY A 274 -28.87 -1.51 2.06
C GLY A 274 -27.55 -1.26 1.33
N THR A 275 -27.01 -2.35 0.79
CA THR A 275 -25.77 -2.47 0.02
C THR A 275 -25.76 -1.64 -1.26
N LYS A 276 -26.84 -1.67 -2.06
CA LYS A 276 -26.95 -0.89 -3.30
C LYS A 276 -26.83 0.61 -3.08
N TYR A 277 -27.49 1.15 -2.05
CA TYR A 277 -27.37 2.55 -1.69
C TYR A 277 -25.92 2.93 -1.35
N VAL A 278 -25.24 2.08 -0.57
CA VAL A 278 -23.82 2.28 -0.23
C VAL A 278 -22.93 2.26 -1.47
N PHE A 279 -23.20 1.41 -2.46
CA PHE A 279 -22.49 1.45 -3.73
C PHE A 279 -22.73 2.76 -4.49
N GLY A 280 -23.96 3.26 -4.50
CA GLY A 280 -24.29 4.57 -5.10
C GLY A 280 -23.53 5.72 -4.46
N VAL A 281 -23.52 5.80 -3.13
CA VAL A 281 -22.74 6.82 -2.39
C VAL A 281 -21.24 6.64 -2.67
N SER A 282 -20.74 5.41 -2.62
CA SER A 282 -19.32 5.12 -2.81
C SER A 282 -18.83 5.39 -4.23
N ALA A 283 -19.71 5.28 -5.23
CA ALA A 283 -19.40 5.59 -6.64
C ALA A 283 -19.01 7.05 -6.84
N LEU A 284 -19.38 7.94 -5.92
CA LEU A 284 -18.99 9.35 -5.96
C LEU A 284 -17.53 9.57 -5.54
N PHE A 285 -16.95 8.71 -4.70
CA PHE A 285 -15.59 8.91 -4.19
C PHE A 285 -14.51 8.79 -5.29
N PRO A 286 -14.57 7.84 -6.23
CA PRO A 286 -13.67 7.84 -7.38
C PRO A 286 -13.76 9.09 -8.25
N LEU A 287 -14.89 9.80 -8.28
CA LEU A 287 -14.95 11.09 -8.98
C LEU A 287 -14.06 12.15 -8.32
N LEU A 288 -13.81 12.05 -7.01
CA LEU A 288 -12.83 12.90 -6.34
C LEU A 288 -11.40 12.63 -6.82
N ILE A 289 -11.08 11.39 -7.25
CA ILE A 289 -9.81 11.07 -7.91
C ILE A 289 -9.74 11.78 -9.27
N ALA A 290 -10.86 11.81 -10.02
CA ALA A 290 -10.91 12.57 -11.27
C ALA A 290 -10.77 14.08 -11.04
N CYS A 291 -11.33 14.63 -9.95
CA CYS A 291 -11.08 16.01 -9.54
C CYS A 291 -9.62 16.24 -9.13
N ALA A 292 -9.00 15.30 -8.43
CA ALA A 292 -7.59 15.37 -8.05
C ALA A 292 -6.67 15.49 -9.27
N ALA A 293 -7.03 14.85 -10.38
CA ALA A 293 -6.30 14.99 -11.65
C ALA A 293 -6.21 16.44 -12.14
N LEU A 294 -7.22 17.28 -11.87
CA LEU A 294 -7.19 18.70 -12.24
C LEU A 294 -6.16 19.51 -11.43
N LEU A 295 -5.87 19.06 -10.21
CA LEU A 295 -4.90 19.69 -9.31
C LEU A 295 -3.45 19.28 -9.59
N VAL A 296 -3.24 18.15 -10.28
CA VAL A 296 -1.92 17.73 -10.74
C VAL A 296 -1.47 18.67 -11.85
N ARG A 297 -0.46 19.50 -11.53
CA ARG A 297 0.22 20.35 -12.50
C ARG A 297 1.22 19.48 -13.25
N GLU A 298 0.90 19.18 -14.50
CA GLU A 298 1.78 18.45 -15.41
C GLU A 298 1.88 19.28 -16.68
N ASP A 299 3.10 19.61 -17.09
CA ASP A 299 3.31 20.27 -18.38
C ASP A 299 2.91 19.29 -19.49
N PRO A 300 2.19 19.77 -20.53
CA PRO A 300 1.84 18.92 -21.67
C PRO A 300 3.10 18.23 -22.21
N PHE A 301 2.99 16.93 -22.46
CA PHE A 301 4.05 16.16 -23.07
C PHE A 301 4.29 16.70 -24.49
N ASP A 302 5.33 17.52 -24.64
CA ASP A 302 5.66 18.15 -25.91
C ASP A 302 6.34 17.14 -26.83
N GLU A 303 5.51 16.37 -27.55
CA GLU A 303 5.95 15.41 -28.55
C GLU A 303 6.87 16.06 -29.60
N LYS A 304 6.67 17.35 -29.90
CA LYS A 304 7.50 18.08 -30.87
C LYS A 304 8.87 18.41 -30.30
N LYS A 305 8.96 18.84 -29.04
CA LYS A 305 10.26 19.10 -28.38
C LYS A 305 11.09 17.82 -28.29
N ARG A 306 10.47 16.67 -28.01
CA ARG A 306 11.16 15.38 -28.01
C ARG A 306 11.43 14.80 -29.40
N ALA A 307 10.56 15.01 -30.38
CA ALA A 307 10.87 14.67 -31.77
C ALA A 307 12.06 15.48 -32.28
N LEU A 308 12.15 16.76 -31.89
CA LEU A 308 13.28 17.64 -32.19
C LEU A 308 14.56 17.23 -31.43
N GLU A 309 14.46 16.89 -30.13
CA GLU A 309 15.57 16.34 -29.33
C GLU A 309 16.02 14.96 -29.82
N ALA A 310 15.10 14.13 -30.33
CA ALA A 310 15.39 12.83 -30.94
C ALA A 310 16.04 12.97 -32.32
N GLU A 311 15.59 13.92 -33.15
CA GLU A 311 16.23 14.26 -34.42
C GLU A 311 17.64 14.87 -34.22
N THR A 312 17.90 15.56 -33.11
CA THR A 312 19.25 16.05 -32.77
C THR A 312 20.13 14.99 -32.10
N ALA A 313 19.55 13.94 -31.52
CA ALA A 313 20.26 12.81 -30.93
C ALA A 313 20.56 11.67 -31.93
N ASP A 314 20.10 11.77 -33.18
CA ASP A 314 20.29 10.77 -34.24
C ASP A 314 21.74 10.72 -34.73
N GLY A 315 22.58 10.03 -33.95
CA GLY A 315 23.87 9.44 -34.35
C GLY A 315 24.01 7.98 -33.94
N GLU A 316 23.30 7.50 -32.90
CA GLU A 316 23.35 6.10 -32.49
C GLU A 316 21.98 5.59 -32.05
N ALA A 317 21.52 4.54 -32.75
CA ALA A 317 20.41 3.64 -32.41
C ALA A 317 18.98 4.22 -32.42
N ARG A 318 18.46 4.41 -33.64
CA ARG A 318 17.02 4.24 -33.91
C ARG A 318 16.64 2.77 -33.79
N ASP A 319 16.37 2.31 -32.58
CA ASP A 319 15.40 1.24 -32.41
C ASP A 319 14.08 1.91 -32.06
N GLY A 320 13.13 1.86 -33.00
CA GLY A 320 11.73 2.06 -32.68
C GLY A 320 11.32 0.98 -31.70
N GLU A 321 11.59 1.20 -30.41
CA GLU A 321 11.29 0.25 -29.36
C GLU A 321 9.78 0.06 -29.34
N THR A 322 9.33 -1.05 -29.90
CA THR A 322 7.96 -1.51 -29.72
C THR A 322 7.70 -1.58 -28.23
N VAL A 323 6.50 -1.22 -27.76
CA VAL A 323 6.11 -1.31 -26.33
C VAL A 323 6.47 -2.69 -25.74
N GLY A 324 6.44 -3.75 -26.56
CA GLY A 324 6.92 -5.09 -26.21
C GLY A 324 8.42 -5.19 -25.91
N GLY A 325 9.29 -4.51 -26.65
CA GLY A 325 10.74 -4.47 -26.41
C GLY A 325 11.08 -3.81 -25.07
N GLN A 326 10.42 -2.71 -24.74
CA GLN A 326 10.55 -2.02 -23.46
C GLN A 326 10.07 -2.88 -22.28
N LEU A 327 8.97 -3.62 -22.46
CA LEU A 327 8.49 -4.58 -21.46
C LEU A 327 9.51 -5.70 -21.20
N VAL A 328 10.14 -6.22 -22.25
CA VAL A 328 11.18 -7.24 -22.12
C VAL A 328 12.42 -6.68 -21.42
N GLU A 329 12.83 -5.46 -21.74
CA GLU A 329 13.97 -4.81 -21.10
C GLU A 329 13.70 -4.50 -19.62
N LEU A 330 12.50 -4.01 -19.29
CA LEU A 330 12.03 -3.83 -17.92
C LEU A 330 12.02 -5.17 -17.17
N GLY A 331 11.52 -6.24 -17.80
CA GLY A 331 11.53 -7.59 -17.25
C GLY A 331 12.95 -8.06 -16.91
N LYS A 332 13.93 -7.82 -17.80
CA LYS A 332 15.34 -8.12 -17.55
C LYS A 332 15.90 -7.32 -16.37
N LYS A 333 15.61 -6.01 -16.28
CA LYS A 333 16.04 -5.14 -15.19
C LYS A 333 15.43 -5.59 -13.85
N LEU A 334 14.13 -5.85 -13.80
CA LEU A 334 13.44 -6.36 -12.60
C LEU A 334 14.00 -7.72 -12.17
N TRP A 335 14.30 -8.61 -13.12
CA TRP A 335 14.92 -9.90 -12.84
C TRP A 335 16.33 -9.76 -12.26
N ALA A 336 17.14 -8.85 -12.80
CA ALA A 336 18.48 -8.58 -12.30
C ALA A 336 18.47 -8.02 -10.87
N VAL A 337 17.55 -7.09 -10.58
CA VAL A 337 17.33 -6.54 -9.23
C VAL A 337 16.79 -7.63 -8.29
N GLY A 338 15.83 -8.41 -8.76
CA GLY A 338 15.22 -9.52 -8.01
C GLY A 338 16.25 -10.58 -7.58
N LYS A 339 17.29 -10.84 -8.36
CA LYS A 339 18.35 -11.81 -8.00
C LYS A 339 19.22 -11.38 -6.81
N GLN A 340 19.23 -10.10 -6.46
CA GLN A 340 20.09 -9.61 -5.37
C GLN A 340 19.62 -10.18 -4.03
N ARG A 341 20.54 -10.79 -3.26
CA ARG A 341 20.20 -11.41 -1.95
C ARG A 341 19.58 -10.46 -0.94
N ARG A 342 19.92 -9.18 -1.03
CA ARG A 342 19.35 -8.12 -0.19
C ARG A 342 17.87 -7.87 -0.47
N ILE A 343 17.38 -8.29 -1.63
CA ILE A 343 16.00 -8.07 -2.10
C ILE A 343 15.22 -9.39 -2.04
N TRP A 344 15.69 -10.48 -2.65
CA TRP A 344 14.90 -11.71 -2.69
C TRP A 344 14.70 -12.35 -1.32
N ALA A 345 15.66 -12.24 -0.38
CA ALA A 345 15.50 -12.89 0.92
C ALA A 345 14.36 -12.25 1.76
N PRO A 346 14.29 -10.91 1.90
CA PRO A 346 13.10 -10.26 2.46
C PRO A 346 11.82 -10.54 1.67
N THR A 347 11.87 -10.51 0.34
CA THR A 347 10.69 -10.78 -0.50
C THR A 347 10.17 -12.21 -0.31
N ALA A 348 11.06 -13.20 -0.23
CA ALA A 348 10.69 -14.59 0.02
C ALA A 348 10.09 -14.77 1.42
N PHE A 349 10.63 -14.08 2.43
CA PHE A 349 10.03 -14.07 3.76
C PHE A 349 8.60 -13.49 3.74
N VAL A 350 8.41 -12.33 3.11
CA VAL A 350 7.08 -11.69 2.99
C VAL A 350 6.13 -12.57 2.18
N PHE A 351 6.61 -13.20 1.11
CA PHE A 351 5.81 -14.12 0.30
C PHE A 351 5.36 -15.33 1.12
N LEU A 352 6.25 -16.00 1.84
CA LEU A 352 5.90 -17.15 2.67
C LEU A 352 4.93 -16.76 3.79
N TRP A 353 5.11 -15.58 4.37
CA TRP A 353 4.20 -15.04 5.38
C TRP A 353 2.80 -14.80 4.80
N GLN A 354 2.70 -14.15 3.64
CA GLN A 354 1.43 -13.84 2.97
C GLN A 354 0.79 -15.04 2.26
N ALA A 355 1.55 -16.10 1.96
CA ALA A 355 1.04 -17.34 1.39
C ALA A 355 0.24 -18.18 2.40
N THR A 356 0.23 -17.79 3.68
CA THR A 356 -0.57 -18.45 4.72
C THR A 356 -2.07 -18.29 4.41
N PRO A 357 -2.87 -19.37 4.42
CA PRO A 357 -4.31 -19.28 4.19
C PRO A 357 -4.98 -18.28 5.14
N ASN A 358 -5.77 -17.36 4.59
CA ASN A 358 -6.50 -16.37 5.36
C ASN A 358 -7.97 -16.81 5.54
N PRO A 359 -8.49 -16.91 6.77
CA PRO A 359 -9.88 -17.30 7.01
C PRO A 359 -10.89 -16.18 6.70
N GLY A 360 -10.48 -15.02 6.17
CA GLY A 360 -11.28 -13.79 6.04
C GLY A 360 -12.75 -13.99 5.66
N THR A 361 -13.03 -14.55 4.48
CA THR A 361 -14.41 -14.78 4.01
C THR A 361 -15.16 -15.79 4.88
N ALA A 362 -14.51 -16.89 5.28
CA ALA A 362 -15.13 -17.89 6.14
C ALA A 362 -15.47 -17.33 7.52
N MET A 363 -14.58 -16.51 8.08
CA MET A 363 -14.76 -15.83 9.35
C MET A 363 -15.87 -14.78 9.28
N PHE A 364 -15.97 -14.03 8.18
CA PHE A 364 -17.09 -13.11 7.94
C PHE A 364 -18.43 -13.87 8.02
N TYR A 365 -18.57 -14.96 7.25
CA TYR A 365 -19.78 -15.78 7.27
C TYR A 365 -20.06 -16.39 8.64
N PHE A 366 -19.04 -16.87 9.36
CA PHE A 366 -19.19 -17.37 10.72
C PHE A 366 -19.71 -16.27 11.66
N THR A 367 -19.12 -15.07 11.62
CA THR A 367 -19.55 -13.95 12.48
C THR A 367 -20.96 -13.46 12.18
N THR A 368 -21.40 -13.52 10.92
CA THR A 368 -22.75 -13.07 10.55
C THR A 368 -23.80 -14.16 10.71
N ASN A 369 -23.49 -15.42 10.36
CA ASN A 369 -24.48 -16.50 10.32
C ASN A 369 -24.58 -17.26 11.65
N GLU A 370 -23.45 -17.54 12.30
CA GLU A 370 -23.43 -18.31 13.55
C GLU A 370 -23.49 -17.39 14.78
N LEU A 371 -22.77 -16.28 14.77
CA LEU A 371 -22.78 -15.32 15.88
C LEU A 371 -23.86 -14.23 15.76
N GLY A 372 -24.50 -14.11 14.60
CA GLY A 372 -25.61 -13.18 14.38
C GLY A 372 -25.22 -11.70 14.44
N PHE A 373 -23.96 -11.35 14.15
CA PHE A 373 -23.52 -9.96 14.20
C PHE A 373 -24.13 -9.12 13.08
N THR A 374 -24.74 -7.99 13.44
CA THR A 374 -25.35 -7.05 12.48
C THR A 374 -24.30 -6.25 11.70
N PRO A 375 -24.64 -5.69 10.53
CA PRO A 375 -23.76 -4.80 9.79
C PRO A 375 -23.27 -3.62 10.65
N GLU A 376 -24.15 -2.99 11.45
CA GLU A 376 -23.76 -1.91 12.36
C GLU A 376 -22.70 -2.38 13.37
N PHE A 377 -22.89 -3.55 13.99
CA PHE A 377 -21.92 -4.07 14.95
C PHE A 377 -20.56 -4.29 14.29
N LEU A 378 -20.51 -4.91 13.11
CA LEU A 378 -19.26 -5.10 12.36
C LEU A 378 -18.59 -3.77 11.97
N GLY A 379 -19.38 -2.76 11.61
CA GLY A 379 -18.90 -1.39 11.38
C GLY A 379 -18.24 -0.80 12.63
N ARG A 380 -18.91 -0.88 13.78
CA ARG A 380 -18.36 -0.41 15.07
C ARG A 380 -17.10 -1.16 15.49
N VAL A 381 -17.00 -2.47 15.22
CA VAL A 381 -15.77 -3.24 15.43
C VAL A 381 -14.65 -2.75 14.51
N ALA A 382 -14.95 -2.44 13.25
CA ALA A 382 -13.98 -1.84 12.33
C ALA A 382 -13.52 -0.45 12.77
N LEU A 383 -14.42 0.35 13.36
CA LEU A 383 -14.09 1.64 13.94
C LEU A 383 -13.14 1.48 15.13
N ALA A 384 -13.45 0.58 16.06
CA ALA A 384 -12.58 0.28 17.20
C ALA A 384 -11.18 -0.16 16.74
N ARG A 385 -11.11 -1.00 15.69
CA ARG A 385 -9.84 -1.38 15.06
C ARG A 385 -9.08 -0.18 14.50
N SER A 386 -9.76 0.75 13.84
CA SER A 386 -9.17 1.95 13.26
C SER A 386 -8.63 2.91 14.34
N VAL A 387 -9.38 3.10 15.42
CA VAL A 387 -8.94 3.90 16.59
C VAL A 387 -7.74 3.24 17.26
N ALA A 388 -7.79 1.92 17.50
CA ALA A 388 -6.67 1.18 18.07
C ALA A 388 -5.40 1.26 17.21
N ALA A 389 -5.54 1.18 15.89
CA ALA A 389 -4.43 1.36 14.95
C ALA A 389 -3.83 2.77 15.06
N LEU A 390 -4.66 3.83 15.16
CA LEU A 390 -4.20 5.20 15.31
C LEU A 390 -3.48 5.44 16.65
N VAL A 391 -4.00 4.87 17.74
CA VAL A 391 -3.31 4.84 19.04
C VAL A 391 -1.97 4.12 18.92
N GLY A 392 -1.93 2.97 18.23
CA GLY A 392 -0.70 2.22 17.96
C GLY A 392 0.35 3.05 17.20
N VAL A 393 -0.07 3.83 16.20
CA VAL A 393 0.80 4.78 15.49
C VAL A 393 1.32 5.87 16.43
N GLY A 394 0.46 6.41 17.30
CA GLY A 394 0.86 7.40 18.32
C GLY A 394 1.91 6.85 19.28
N VAL A 395 1.69 5.65 19.81
CA VAL A 395 2.65 4.95 20.69
C VAL A 395 3.95 4.65 19.95
N TYR A 396 3.86 4.21 18.69
CA TYR A 396 5.04 3.94 17.87
C TYR A 396 5.89 5.20 17.68
N ASN A 397 5.28 6.30 17.27
CA ASN A 397 5.98 7.56 17.03
C ASN A 397 6.52 8.19 18.31
N GLY A 398 5.79 8.10 19.42
CA GLY A 398 6.21 8.67 20.71
C GLY A 398 7.33 7.90 21.40
N TYR A 399 7.24 6.56 21.42
CA TYR A 399 8.08 5.72 22.28
C TYR A 399 8.90 4.67 21.52
N LEU A 400 8.33 4.02 20.49
CA LEU A 400 8.96 2.85 19.87
C LEU A 400 9.90 3.20 18.71
N LYS A 401 9.81 4.39 18.12
CA LYS A 401 10.67 4.82 16.99
C LYS A 401 12.17 4.79 17.33
N LYS A 402 12.53 4.90 18.61
CA LYS A 402 13.92 4.84 19.11
C LYS A 402 14.36 3.42 19.51
N VAL A 403 13.45 2.45 19.52
CA VAL A 403 13.71 1.07 19.94
C VAL A 403 14.21 0.26 18.74
N PRO A 404 15.25 -0.59 18.90
CA PRO A 404 15.70 -1.46 17.81
C PRO A 404 14.61 -2.40 17.32
N LEU A 405 14.40 -2.48 15.99
CA LEU A 405 13.37 -3.32 15.35
C LEU A 405 13.36 -4.77 15.84
N LYS A 406 14.52 -5.38 16.08
CA LYS A 406 14.62 -6.77 16.58
C LYS A 406 13.90 -6.95 17.93
N LYS A 407 14.01 -5.96 18.84
CA LYS A 407 13.33 -6.02 20.14
C LYS A 407 11.82 -5.86 19.97
N MET A 408 11.40 -4.99 19.04
CA MET A 408 9.99 -4.79 18.74
C MET A 408 9.36 -6.08 18.23
N PHE A 409 9.97 -6.72 17.23
CA PHE A 409 9.49 -8.00 16.69
C PHE A 409 9.47 -9.13 17.73
N PHE A 410 10.49 -9.21 18.59
CA PHE A 410 10.54 -10.21 19.65
C PHE A 410 9.37 -10.03 20.62
N TRP A 411 9.17 -8.84 21.16
CA TRP A 411 8.10 -8.59 22.11
C TRP A 411 6.71 -8.65 21.48
N SER A 412 6.54 -8.20 20.23
CA SER A 412 5.27 -8.34 19.52
C SER A 412 4.92 -9.79 19.25
N ALA A 413 5.91 -10.64 18.96
CA ALA A 413 5.69 -12.07 18.79
C ALA A 413 5.29 -12.73 20.12
N VAL A 414 5.99 -12.42 21.22
CA VAL A 414 5.66 -12.95 22.56
C VAL A 414 4.24 -12.57 22.97
N VAL A 415 3.88 -11.28 22.83
CA VAL A 415 2.54 -10.78 23.17
C VAL A 415 1.48 -11.34 22.23
N GLY A 416 1.78 -11.52 20.95
CA GLY A 416 0.82 -12.07 19.98
C GLY A 416 0.55 -13.57 20.15
N THR A 417 1.42 -14.30 20.85
CA THR A 417 1.25 -15.72 21.18
C THR A 417 0.65 -15.98 22.57
N ALA A 418 0.63 -14.96 23.43
CA ALA A 418 0.02 -15.00 24.77
C ALA A 418 -1.45 -14.62 24.69
#